data_AF-A0A1R1BGC3-F1
#
_entry.id   AF-A0A1R1BGC3-F1
#
_cell.length_a   1.000
_cell.length_b   1.000
_cell.length_c   1.000
_cell.angle_alpha   90.00
_cell.angle_beta   90.00
_cell.angle_gamma   90.00
#
_symmetry.space_group_name_H-M   'P 1'
#
loop_
_entity.id
_entity.type
_entity.pdbx_description
1 polymer ?
#
loop_
_entity_poly.entity_id
_entity_poly.type
_entity_poly.pdbx_seq_one_letter_code
_entity_poly.pdbx_strand_id
1 'polypeptide(L)'
;MIYRFIDVNPFQLVFVICPLISIILGIVFAIMQQNKVIAPIIACLLPLLFTTVDLSTFKANLEAWFLWGVIYALIAYISGWVIYWIKMKRII
;
A
#
# COMPACT_ATOMS: atom_id res chain seq x y z
N MET A 1 10.18 19.74 -7.59
CA MET A 1 10.61 18.52 -8.31
C MET A 1 11.34 17.61 -7.34
N ILE A 2 10.72 16.50 -6.93
CA ILE A 2 11.41 15.41 -6.22
C ILE A 2 12.32 14.72 -7.24
N TYR A 3 13.51 15.30 -7.40
CA TYR A 3 14.46 15.04 -8.49
C TYR A 3 15.24 13.71 -8.36
N ARG A 4 14.81 12.78 -7.50
CA ARG A 4 15.56 11.54 -7.19
C ARG A 4 14.88 10.23 -7.59
N PHE A 5 13.63 10.26 -8.07
CA PHE A 5 12.95 9.10 -8.68
C PHE A 5 12.84 9.20 -10.21
N ILE A 6 13.58 10.13 -10.83
CA ILE A 6 13.40 10.59 -12.22
C ILE A 6 13.55 9.50 -13.30
N ASP A 7 14.14 8.34 -12.99
CA ASP A 7 14.25 7.25 -13.97
C ASP A 7 13.26 6.09 -13.76
N VAL A 8 12.49 6.10 -12.67
CA VAL A 8 11.50 5.04 -12.45
C VAL A 8 10.24 5.40 -13.22
N ASN A 9 9.91 4.56 -14.20
CA ASN A 9 8.69 4.69 -14.97
C ASN A 9 7.48 4.83 -14.00
N PRO A 10 6.68 5.91 -14.09
CA PRO A 10 5.53 6.12 -13.21
C PRO A 10 4.56 4.94 -13.19
N PHE A 11 4.39 4.24 -14.31
CA PHE A 11 3.60 3.03 -14.39
C PHE A 11 4.20 1.89 -13.55
N GLN A 12 5.53 1.76 -13.54
CA GLN A 12 6.19 0.75 -12.72
C GLN A 12 6.01 1.04 -11.22
N LEU A 13 6.05 2.31 -10.81
CA LEU A 13 5.81 2.69 -9.43
C LEU A 13 4.39 2.32 -8.98
N VAL A 14 3.39 2.71 -9.77
CA VAL A 14 1.97 2.53 -9.47
C VAL A 14 1.52 1.07 -9.58
N PHE A 15 1.91 0.37 -10.65
CA PHE A 15 1.38 -0.96 -10.95
C PHE A 15 2.24 -2.11 -10.42
N VAL A 16 3.47 -1.86 -10.00
CA VAL A 16 4.40 -2.91 -9.57
C VAL A 16 4.90 -2.64 -8.17
N ILE A 17 5.59 -1.52 -7.95
CA ILE A 17 6.29 -1.25 -6.69
C ILE A 17 5.31 -1.07 -5.52
N CYS A 18 4.33 -0.16 -5.65
CA CYS A 18 3.36 0.09 -4.58
C CYS A 18 2.49 -1.14 -4.22
N PRO A 19 1.99 -1.93 -5.19
CA PRO A 19 1.32 -3.20 -4.91
C PRO A 19 2.21 -4.19 -4.15
N LEU A 20 3.48 -4.35 -4.55
CA LEU A 20 4.41 -5.24 -3.86
C LEU A 20 4.67 -4.79 -2.42
N ILE A 21 4.87 -3.49 -2.18
CA ILE A 21 5.01 -2.95 -0.82
C ILE A 21 3.74 -3.23 0.00
N SER A 22 2.56 -3.05 -0.59
CA SER A 22 1.27 -3.33 0.07
C SER A 22 1.15 -4.80 0.48
N ILE A 23 1.54 -5.72 -0.41
CA ILE A 23 1.59 -7.16 -0.11
C ILE A 23 2.52 -7.43 1.07
N ILE A 24 3.75 -6.91 1.03
CA ILE A 24 4.76 -7.09 2.09
C ILE A 24 4.24 -6.56 3.42
N LEU A 25 3.64 -5.37 3.45
CA LEU A 25 3.04 -4.80 4.66
C LEU A 25 2.00 -5.74 5.27
N GLY A 26 1.06 -6.23 4.46
CA GLY A 26 0.04 -7.17 4.94
C GLY A 26 0.62 -8.47 5.49
N ILE A 27 1.62 -9.05 4.81
CA ILE A 27 2.28 -10.28 5.26
C ILE A 27 3.03 -10.06 6.57
N VAL A 28 3.85 -9.01 6.66
CA VAL A 28 4.67 -8.73 7.86
C VAL A 28 3.79 -8.48 9.08
N PHE A 29 2.74 -7.66 8.94
CA PHE A 29 1.81 -7.40 10.04
C PHE A 29 1.05 -8.66 10.48
N ALA A 30 0.68 -9.52 9.53
CA ALA A 30 0.07 -10.80 9.84
C ALA A 30 1.04 -11.78 10.53
N ILE A 31 2.33 -11.76 10.17
CA ILE A 31 3.36 -12.55 10.84
C ILE A 31 3.55 -12.09 12.29
N MET A 32 3.67 -10.78 12.49
CA MET A 32 3.87 -10.13 13.80
C MET A 32 2.62 -10.15 14.71
N GLN A 33 1.51 -10.73 14.25
CA GLN A 33 0.22 -10.75 14.97
C GLN A 33 -0.29 -9.35 15.36
N GLN A 34 0.07 -8.35 14.57
CA GLN A 34 -0.38 -6.98 14.79
C GLN A 34 -1.85 -6.82 14.40
N ASN A 35 -2.44 -5.68 14.74
CA ASN A 35 -3.82 -5.37 14.35
C ASN A 35 -3.94 -5.36 12.81
N LYS A 36 -4.90 -6.14 12.29
CA LYS A 36 -5.19 -6.33 10.86
C LYS A 36 -5.48 -5.04 10.09
N VAL A 37 -5.78 -3.96 10.81
CA VAL A 37 -6.14 -2.65 10.26
C VAL A 37 -4.90 -1.76 10.00
N ILE A 38 -3.77 -2.00 10.68
CA ILE A 38 -2.61 -1.09 10.58
C ILE A 38 -1.96 -1.15 9.19
N ALA A 39 -1.74 -2.35 8.64
CA ALA A 39 -1.14 -2.48 7.30
C ALA A 39 -1.97 -1.81 6.19
N PRO A 40 -3.31 -1.98 6.13
CA PRO A 40 -4.17 -1.22 5.21
C PRO A 40 -4.06 0.31 5.37
N ILE A 41 -4.01 0.82 6.61
CA ILE A 41 -3.85 2.27 6.85
C ILE A 41 -2.52 2.76 6.25
N ILE A 42 -1.43 2.06 6.51
CA ILE A 42 -0.10 2.43 5.97
C ILE A 42 -0.10 2.34 4.44
N ALA A 43 -0.70 1.28 3.87
CA ALA A 43 -0.78 1.11 2.42
C ALA A 43 -1.60 2.22 1.73
N CYS A 44 -2.64 2.74 2.40
CA CYS A 44 -3.44 3.87 1.93
C CYS A 44 -2.62 5.18 1.79
N LEU A 45 -1.48 5.28 2.49
CA LEU A 45 -0.59 6.44 2.41
C LEU A 45 0.44 6.32 1.27
N LEU A 46 0.62 5.14 0.67
CA LEU A 46 1.59 4.93 -0.43
C LEU A 46 1.39 5.86 -1.64
N PRO A 47 0.17 6.20 -2.09
CA PRO A 47 0.02 7.07 -3.24
C PRO A 47 0.55 8.49 -2.99
N LEU A 48 0.62 8.93 -1.72
CA LEU A 48 1.16 10.25 -1.38
C LEU A 48 2.62 10.41 -1.81
N LEU A 49 3.37 9.31 -1.94
CA LEU A 49 4.76 9.31 -2.43
C LEU A 49 4.90 9.91 -3.83
N PHE A 50 3.84 9.84 -4.65
CA PHE A 50 3.86 10.32 -6.03
C PHE A 50 2.73 11.31 -6.37
N THR A 51 1.71 11.45 -5.52
CA THR A 51 0.63 12.43 -5.71
C THR A 51 0.82 13.73 -4.94
N THR A 52 1.77 13.80 -3.99
CA THR A 52 1.97 14.98 -3.14
C THR A 52 3.38 15.53 -3.20
N VAL A 53 3.52 16.70 -3.84
CA VAL A 53 4.75 17.52 -3.81
C VAL A 53 4.51 18.83 -3.07
N ASP A 54 3.30 19.36 -3.16
CA ASP A 54 2.79 20.52 -2.44
C ASP A 54 1.26 20.40 -2.23
N LEU A 55 0.69 21.30 -1.43
CA LEU A 55 -0.74 21.27 -1.08
C LEU A 55 -1.65 21.47 -2.30
N SER A 56 -1.24 22.28 -3.28
CA SER A 56 -1.99 22.48 -4.53
C SER A 56 -2.06 21.20 -5.36
N THR A 57 -0.93 20.50 -5.51
CA THR A 57 -0.81 19.25 -6.25
C THR A 57 -1.59 18.14 -5.53
N PHE A 58 -1.57 18.10 -4.19
CA PHE A 58 -2.39 17.17 -3.44
C PHE A 58 -3.88 17.37 -3.71
N LYS A 59 -4.37 18.62 -3.63
CA LYS A 59 -5.79 18.92 -3.91
C LYS A 59 -6.20 18.52 -5.32
N ALA A 60 -5.33 18.74 -6.31
CA ALA A 60 -5.58 18.34 -7.69
C ALA A 60 -5.58 16.81 -7.90
N ASN A 61 -4.88 16.05 -7.05
CA ASN A 61 -4.75 14.59 -7.15
C ASN A 61 -5.49 13.85 -6.03
N LEU A 62 -6.43 14.50 -5.35
CA LEU A 62 -7.12 13.91 -4.20
C LEU A 62 -7.93 12.67 -4.58
N GLU A 63 -8.59 12.69 -5.73
CA GLU A 63 -9.32 11.54 -6.27
C GLU A 63 -8.39 10.37 -6.59
N ALA A 64 -7.24 10.66 -7.21
CA ALA A 64 -6.23 9.66 -7.52
C ALA A 64 -5.65 9.05 -6.24
N TRP A 65 -5.33 9.86 -5.23
CA TRP A 65 -4.89 9.38 -3.92
C TRP A 65 -5.93 8.45 -3.30
N PHE A 66 -7.20 8.85 -3.28
CA PHE A 66 -8.27 8.04 -2.71
C PHE A 66 -8.42 6.69 -3.43
N LEU A 67 -8.50 6.70 -4.77
CA LEU A 67 -8.64 5.48 -5.57
C LEU A 67 -7.46 4.51 -5.35
N TRP A 68 -6.24 4.98 -5.53
CA TRP A 68 -5.04 4.14 -5.37
C TRP A 68 -4.83 3.73 -3.92
N GLY A 69 -5.15 4.60 -2.96
CA GLY A 69 -5.05 4.32 -1.54
C GLY A 69 -5.97 3.18 -1.12
N VAL A 70 -7.22 3.19 -1.60
CA VAL A 70 -8.18 2.10 -1.38
C VAL A 70 -7.68 0.78 -1.99
N ILE A 71 -7.19 0.82 -3.23
CA ILE A 71 -6.65 -0.38 -3.91
C ILE A 71 -5.49 -0.99 -3.10
N TYR A 72 -4.52 -0.17 -2.70
CA TYR A 72 -3.36 -0.64 -1.93
C TYR A 72 -3.74 -1.12 -0.53
N ALA A 73 -4.70 -0.45 0.13
CA ALA A 73 -5.24 -0.90 1.41
C ALA A 73 -5.92 -2.27 1.31
N LEU A 74 -6.70 -2.50 0.25
CA LEU A 74 -7.34 -3.80 -0.02
C LEU A 74 -6.29 -4.90 -0.27
N ILE A 75 -5.26 -4.61 -1.06
CA ILE A 75 -4.16 -5.54 -1.32
C ILE A 75 -3.48 -5.95 0.00
N ALA A 76 -3.13 -4.98 0.85
CA ALA A 76 -2.51 -5.24 2.14
C ALA A 76 -3.43 -6.03 3.08
N TYR A 77 -4.74 -5.73 3.08
CA TYR A 77 -5.71 -6.46 3.89
C TYR A 77 -5.83 -7.93 3.44
N ILE A 78 -6.00 -8.16 2.13
CA ILE A 78 -6.17 -9.50 1.56
C ILE A 78 -4.90 -10.33 1.78
N SER A 79 -3.72 -9.78 1.53
CA SER A 79 -2.46 -10.51 1.73
C SER A 79 -2.27 -10.92 3.19
N GLY A 80 -2.55 -10.03 4.14
CA GLY A 80 -2.52 -10.35 5.56
C GLY A 80 -3.56 -11.40 5.94
N TRP A 81 -4.80 -11.27 5.44
CA TRP A 81 -5.88 -12.22 5.70
C TRP A 81 -5.54 -13.64 5.24
N VAL A 82 -4.95 -13.80 4.06
CA VAL A 82 -4.46 -15.09 3.55
C VAL A 82 -3.46 -15.73 4.52
N ILE A 83 -2.50 -14.95 5.04
CA ILE A 83 -1.52 -15.45 6.01
C ILE A 83 -2.18 -15.86 7.33
N TYR A 84 -3.13 -15.08 7.85
CA TYR A 84 -3.88 -15.47 9.05
C TYR A 84 -4.65 -16.77 8.84
N TRP A 85 -5.29 -16.93 7.68
CA TRP A 85 -6.05 -18.14 7.37
C TRP A 85 -5.14 -19.38 7.27
N ILE A 86 -3.97 -19.26 6.63
CA ILE A 86 -2.97 -20.33 6.58
C ILE A 86 -2.50 -20.70 7.98
N LYS A 87 -2.26 -19.71 8.86
CA LYS A 87 -1.86 -19.96 10.26
C LYS A 87 -2.94 -20.72 11.02
N MET A 88 -4.21 -20.36 10.88
CA MET A 88 -5.32 -21.08 11.54
C MET A 88 -5.40 -22.54 11.10
N LYS A 89 -5.20 -22.82 9.80
CA LYS A 89 -5.21 -24.19 9.27
C LYS A 89 -4.04 -25.07 9.71
N ARG A 90 -2.93 -24.50 10.15
CA ARG A 90 -1.76 -25.26 10.65
C ARG A 90 -1.85 -25.59 12.15
N ILE A 91 -2.79 -24.99 12.88
CA ILE A 91 -2.96 -25.18 14.32
C ILE A 91 -4.01 -26.27 14.63
N ILE A 92 -4.76 -26.73 13.61
CA ILE A 92 -5.68 -27.88 13.65
C ILE A 92 -4.97 -29.07 13.01
#